data_AF-A0AB39QA93-F1
#
_entry.id   AF-A0AB39QA93-F1
#
_cell.length_a   1.000
_cell.length_b   1.000
_cell.length_c   1.000
_cell.angle_alpha   90.00
_cell.angle_beta   90.00
_cell.angle_gamma   90.00
#
_symmetry.space_group_name_H-M   'P 1'
#
loop_
_entity.id
_entity.type
_entity.pdbx_description
1 polymer ?
#
loop_
_entity_poly.entity_id
_entity_poly.type
_entity_poly.pdbx_seq_one_letter_code
_entity_poly.pdbx_strand_id
1 'polypeptide(L)'
;MSNGMRVDLSELDNVIRKLNGLLSDMDKANTKAKYETDIPSSAFGSMKFLESNELHEAHQKQKTRIETIIRDLHKLIDSFSTSTSKVRDKYSNQEQANAQGVSAAPENAAN
;
A
#
# COMPACT_ATOMS: atom_id res chain seq x y z
N MET A 1 -31.11 20.76 -2.96
CA MET A 1 -30.32 20.32 -1.80
C MET A 1 -29.51 19.10 -2.21
N SER A 2 -28.29 19.29 -2.70
CA SER A 2 -27.40 18.18 -3.06
C SER A 2 -27.04 17.44 -1.78
N ASN A 3 -27.56 16.23 -1.64
CA ASN A 3 -27.14 15.26 -0.63
C ASN A 3 -25.75 14.70 -1.01
N GLY A 4 -24.82 15.59 -1.34
CA GLY A 4 -23.45 15.25 -1.65
C GLY A 4 -22.86 14.74 -0.35
N MET A 5 -22.62 13.42 -0.29
CA MET A 5 -21.67 12.85 0.65
C MET A 5 -20.46 13.79 0.63
N ARG A 6 -20.32 14.61 1.67
CA ARG A 6 -19.07 15.30 1.98
C ARG A 6 -18.12 14.15 2.29
N VAL A 7 -17.48 13.64 1.25
CA VAL A 7 -16.36 12.74 1.42
C VAL A 7 -15.35 13.60 2.15
N ASP A 8 -15.19 13.33 3.44
CA ASP A 8 -14.29 14.09 4.28
C ASP A 8 -12.89 13.85 3.73
N LEU A 9 -12.41 14.80 2.93
CA LEU A 9 -11.12 14.73 2.25
C LEU A 9 -10.00 14.52 3.29
N SER A 10 -10.21 14.97 4.53
CA SER A 10 -9.29 14.77 5.64
C SER A 10 -9.20 13.30 6.09
N GLU A 11 -10.29 12.55 6.04
CA GLU A 11 -10.30 11.11 6.35
C GLU A 11 -9.65 10.30 5.23
N LEU A 12 -9.85 10.69 3.96
CA LEU A 12 -9.11 10.06 2.85
C LEU A 12 -7.59 10.28 2.99
N ASP A 13 -7.16 11.48 3.38
CA ASP A 13 -5.74 11.75 3.67
C ASP A 13 -5.22 10.97 4.89
N ASN A 14 -6.05 10.74 5.90
CA ASN A 14 -5.71 9.89 7.06
C ASN A 14 -5.48 8.43 6.62
N VAL A 15 -6.38 7.91 5.78
CA VAL A 15 -6.27 6.55 5.20
C VAL A 15 -5.00 6.43 4.36
N ILE A 16 -4.71 7.40 3.48
CA ILE A 16 -3.47 7.40 2.68
C ILE A 16 -2.23 7.40 3.58
N ARG A 17 -2.20 8.22 4.64
CA ARG A 17 -1.07 8.23 5.59
C ARG A 17 -0.87 6.88 6.28
N LYS A 18 -1.96 6.26 6.75
CA LYS A 18 -1.89 4.94 7.41
C LYS A 18 -1.40 3.86 6.46
N LEU A 19 -1.85 3.88 5.21
CA LEU A 19 -1.40 2.94 4.18
C LEU A 19 0.07 3.12 3.82
N ASN A 20 0.53 4.36 3.71
CA ASN A 20 1.95 4.66 3.49
C ASN A 20 2.82 4.22 4.69
N GLY A 21 2.32 4.38 5.92
CA GLY A 21 2.97 3.85 7.12
C GLY A 21 3.08 2.32 7.09
N LEU A 22 1.99 1.64 6.75
CA LEU A 22 1.98 0.19 6.59
C LEU A 22 2.95 -0.27 5.49
N LEU A 23 2.99 0.43 4.34
CA LEU A 23 3.93 0.16 3.25
C LEU A 23 5.39 0.20 3.75
N SER A 24 5.74 1.23 4.53
CA SER A 24 7.08 1.41 5.09
C SER A 24 7.44 0.29 6.07
N ASP A 25 6.52 -0.14 6.93
CA ASP A 25 6.77 -1.25 7.86
C ASP A 25 6.89 -2.58 7.12
N MET A 26 6.15 -2.76 6.04
CA MET A 26 6.28 -3.91 5.15
C MET A 26 7.60 -3.91 4.38
N ASP A 27 8.15 -2.76 3.99
CA ASP A 27 9.50 -2.65 3.39
C ASP A 27 10.59 -3.13 4.35
N LYS A 28 10.47 -2.78 5.63
CA LYS A 28 11.36 -3.28 6.69
C LYS A 28 11.23 -4.80 6.81
N ALA A 29 10.01 -5.32 6.84
CA ALA A 29 9.77 -6.76 6.91
C ALA A 29 10.33 -7.50 5.68
N ASN A 30 10.19 -6.93 4.48
CA ASN A 30 10.75 -7.47 3.24
C ASN A 30 12.28 -7.56 3.32
N THR A 31 12.91 -6.46 3.75
CA THR A 31 14.37 -6.38 3.93
C THR A 31 14.86 -7.45 4.91
N LYS A 32 14.19 -7.62 6.05
CA LYS A 32 14.54 -8.65 7.03
C LYS A 32 14.35 -10.06 6.49
N ALA A 33 13.21 -10.36 5.88
CA ALA A 33 12.96 -11.67 5.28
C ALA A 33 13.97 -12.01 4.17
N LYS A 34 14.45 -11.00 3.42
CA LYS A 34 15.40 -11.22 2.33
C LYS A 34 16.83 -11.44 2.82
N TYR A 35 17.28 -10.63 3.78
CA TYR A 35 18.69 -10.57 4.17
C TYR A 35 19.01 -11.17 5.54
N GLU A 36 18.06 -11.19 6.49
CA GLU A 36 18.31 -11.67 7.86
C GLU A 36 17.90 -13.13 8.06
N THR A 37 17.10 -13.71 7.17
CA THR A 37 16.71 -15.13 7.26
C THR A 37 17.47 -16.01 6.27
N ASP A 38 18.63 -15.54 5.76
CA ASP A 38 19.46 -16.38 4.91
C ASP A 38 20.33 -17.30 5.78
N ILE A 39 20.07 -18.60 5.68
CA ILE A 39 20.83 -19.61 6.39
C ILE A 39 21.60 -20.42 5.32
N PRO A 40 22.94 -20.38 5.32
CA PRO A 40 23.72 -21.11 4.32
C PRO A 40 23.57 -22.62 4.51
N SER A 41 23.65 -23.39 3.42
CA SER A 41 23.55 -24.86 3.45
C SER A 41 24.53 -25.50 4.45
N SER A 42 25.73 -24.92 4.60
CA SER A 42 26.73 -25.37 5.57
C SER A 42 26.31 -25.27 7.04
N ALA A 43 25.32 -24.44 7.37
CA ALA A 43 24.77 -24.33 8.72
C ALA A 43 23.73 -25.42 9.03
N PHE A 44 23.16 -26.08 8.00
CA PHE A 44 22.24 -27.20 8.17
C PHE A 44 22.97 -28.54 8.33
N GLY A 45 24.19 -28.65 7.81
CA GLY A 45 24.99 -29.86 7.91
C GLY A 45 26.07 -29.96 6.84
N SER A 46 26.74 -31.11 6.80
CA SER A 46 27.65 -31.43 5.71
C SER A 46 26.87 -31.68 4.42
N MET A 47 27.38 -31.21 3.27
CA MET A 47 26.82 -31.54 1.94
C MET A 47 26.64 -33.05 1.69
N LYS A 48 27.35 -33.90 2.44
CA LYS A 48 27.25 -35.36 2.36
C LYS A 48 26.03 -35.94 3.10
N PHE A 49 25.32 -35.14 3.89
CA PHE A 49 24.11 -35.52 4.59
C PHE A 49 22.89 -35.03 3.80
N LEU A 50 22.23 -35.96 3.10
CA LEU A 50 21.13 -35.66 2.17
C LEU A 50 19.98 -34.92 2.86
N GLU A 51 19.66 -35.29 4.10
CA GLU A 51 18.60 -34.69 4.89
C GLU A 51 18.91 -33.22 5.26
N SER A 52 20.18 -32.81 5.36
CA SER A 52 20.52 -31.39 5.52
C SER A 52 20.28 -30.59 4.24
N ASN A 53 20.45 -31.21 3.07
CA ASN A 53 20.16 -30.56 1.79
C ASN A 53 18.65 -30.42 1.63
N GLU A 54 17.87 -31.46 1.94
CA GLU A 54 16.40 -31.40 1.91
C GLU A 54 15.85 -30.32 2.88
N LEU A 55 16.40 -30.24 4.09
CA LEU A 55 16.00 -29.22 5.06
C LEU A 55 16.37 -27.80 4.59
N HIS A 56 17.53 -27.62 3.99
CA HIS A 56 17.94 -26.34 3.40
C HIS A 56 17.03 -25.94 2.23
N GLU A 57 16.68 -26.86 1.34
CA GLU A 57 15.74 -26.62 0.24
C GLU A 57 14.34 -26.25 0.75
N ALA A 58 13.85 -26.96 1.75
CA ALA A 58 12.58 -26.65 2.41
C ALA A 58 12.59 -25.24 3.02
N HIS A 59 13.70 -24.87 3.66
CA HIS A 59 13.91 -23.53 4.20
C HIS A 59 13.91 -22.45 3.10
N GLN A 60 14.65 -22.65 2.01
CA GLN A 60 14.67 -21.72 0.88
C GLN A 60 13.28 -21.55 0.25
N LYS A 61 12.52 -22.65 0.10
CA LYS A 61 11.14 -22.61 -0.38
C LYS A 61 10.24 -21.77 0.54
N GLN A 62 10.39 -21.91 1.85
CA GLN A 62 9.64 -21.10 2.82
C GLN A 62 10.04 -19.63 2.78
N LYS A 63 11.33 -19.32 2.69
CA LYS A 63 11.85 -17.95 2.51
C LYS A 63 11.25 -17.29 1.27
N THR A 64 11.34 -17.93 0.11
CA THR A 64 10.75 -17.42 -1.14
C THR A 64 9.24 -17.22 -1.05
N ARG A 65 8.53 -18.09 -0.33
CA ARG A 65 7.08 -17.94 -0.11
C ARG A 65 6.78 -16.69 0.72
N ILE A 66 7.53 -16.43 1.79
CA ILE A 66 7.38 -15.23 2.61
C ILE A 66 7.68 -13.96 1.80
N GLU A 67 8.78 -13.95 1.05
CA GLU A 67 9.14 -12.84 0.16
C GLU A 67 8.03 -12.53 -0.86
N THR A 68 7.41 -13.57 -1.43
CA THR A 68 6.29 -13.42 -2.38
C THR A 68 5.07 -12.80 -1.72
N ILE A 69 4.68 -13.27 -0.52
CA ILE A 69 3.55 -12.72 0.23
C ILE A 69 3.78 -11.24 0.54
N ILE A 70 4.98 -10.88 1.02
CA ILE A 70 5.30 -9.48 1.34
C ILE A 70 5.21 -8.60 0.08
N ARG A 71 5.77 -9.06 -1.04
CA ARG A 71 5.70 -8.35 -2.33
C ARG A 71 4.26 -8.14 -2.80
N ASP A 72 3.40 -9.14 -2.67
CA ASP A 72 2.02 -9.03 -3.14
C ASP A 72 1.19 -8.11 -2.23
N LEU A 73 1.46 -8.11 -0.93
CA LEU A 73 0.89 -7.14 0.00
C LEU A 73 1.34 -5.70 -0.30
N HIS A 74 2.61 -5.49 -0.66
CA HIS A 74 3.08 -4.18 -1.15
C HIS A 74 2.31 -3.69 -2.37
N LYS A 75 2.14 -4.55 -3.39
CA LYS A 75 1.37 -4.19 -4.59
C LYS A 75 -0.07 -3.83 -4.27
N LEU A 76 -0.70 -4.54 -3.32
CA LEU A 76 -2.06 -4.26 -2.88
C LEU A 76 -2.15 -2.87 -2.23
N ILE A 77 -1.23 -2.56 -1.31
CA ILE A 77 -1.19 -1.27 -0.61
C ILE A 77 -0.92 -0.12 -1.59
N ASP A 78 -0.01 -0.30 -2.54
CA ASP A 78 0.29 0.71 -3.57
C ASP A 78 -0.91 0.96 -4.50
N SER A 79 -1.58 -0.12 -4.93
CA SER A 79 -2.79 -0.04 -5.74
C SER A 79 -3.93 0.69 -5.01
N PHE A 80 -4.11 0.40 -3.73
CA PHE A 80 -5.13 1.06 -2.92
C PHE A 80 -4.77 2.54 -2.72
N SER A 81 -3.53 2.87 -2.36
CA SER A 81 -3.06 4.26 -2.16
C SER A 81 -3.21 5.10 -3.44
N THR A 82 -2.85 4.54 -4.59
CA THR A 82 -3.04 5.16 -5.90
C THR A 82 -4.52 5.39 -6.20
N SER A 83 -5.38 4.41 -5.92
CA SER A 83 -6.82 4.51 -6.18
C SER A 83 -7.48 5.55 -5.28
N THR A 84 -7.15 5.56 -3.98
CA THR A 84 -7.63 6.56 -3.02
C THR A 84 -7.19 7.96 -3.41
N SER A 85 -5.94 8.14 -3.84
CA SER A 85 -5.43 9.44 -4.33
C SER A 85 -6.22 9.93 -5.53
N LYS A 86 -6.47 9.07 -6.53
CA LYS A 86 -7.31 9.42 -7.70
C LYS A 86 -8.73 9.83 -7.32
N VAL A 87 -9.33 9.13 -6.36
CA VAL A 87 -10.68 9.46 -5.86
C VAL A 87 -10.68 10.82 -5.17
N ARG A 88 -9.71 11.09 -4.29
CA ARG A 88 -9.54 12.40 -3.64
C ARG A 88 -9.38 13.52 -4.67
N ASP A 89 -8.50 13.34 -5.65
CA ASP A 89 -8.24 14.35 -6.68
C ASP A 89 -9.52 14.66 -7.48
N LYS A 90 -10.32 13.64 -7.79
CA LYS A 90 -11.64 13.82 -8.43
C LYS A 90 -12.59 14.65 -7.57
N TYR A 91 -12.68 14.38 -6.27
CA TYR A 91 -13.52 15.15 -5.36
C TYR A 91 -13.03 16.59 -5.22
N SER A 92 -11.73 16.82 -5.07
CA SER A 92 -11.14 18.16 -5.02
C SER A 92 -11.45 18.96 -6.29
N ASN A 93 -11.32 18.35 -7.46
CA ASN A 93 -11.62 19.00 -8.73
C ASN A 93 -13.11 19.33 -8.87
N GLN A 94 -14.01 18.46 -8.38
CA GLN A 94 -15.44 18.74 -8.36
C GLN A 94 -15.79 19.88 -7.40
N GLU A 95 -15.18 19.94 -6.21
CA GLU A 95 -15.39 21.05 -5.28
C GLU A 95 -14.90 22.38 -5.85
N GLN A 96 -13.73 22.41 -6.49
CA GLN A 96 -13.20 23.60 -7.15
C GLN A 96 -14.10 24.06 -8.32
N ALA A 97 -14.56 23.13 -9.17
CA ALA A 97 -15.46 23.45 -10.27
C ALA A 97 -16.81 23.99 -9.77
N ASN A 98 -17.35 23.42 -8.69
CA ASN A 98 -18.57 23.91 -8.07
C ASN A 98 -18.35 25.29 -7.42
N ALA A 99 -17.25 25.51 -6.71
CA ALA A 99 -16.92 26.81 -6.13
C ALA A 99 -16.80 27.89 -7.21
N GLN A 100 -16.13 27.60 -8.33
CA GLN A 100 -16.02 28.51 -9.47
C GLN A 100 -17.39 28.78 -10.13
N GLY A 101 -18.21 27.74 -10.34
CA GLY A 101 -19.55 27.88 -10.92
C GLY A 101 -20.52 28.68 -10.04
N VAL A 102 -20.41 28.53 -8.71
CA VAL A 102 -21.21 29.33 -7.74
C VAL A 102 -20.71 30.77 -7.68
N SER A 103 -19.39 31.00 -7.75
CA SER A 103 -18.83 32.37 -7.79
C SER A 103 -19.09 33.11 -9.11
N ALA A 104 -19.44 32.38 -10.19
CA ALA A 104 -19.80 32.95 -11.48
C ALA A 104 -21.32 33.20 -11.64
N ALA A 105 -22.15 32.79 -10.66
CA ALA A 105 -23.56 33.15 -10.63
C ALA A 105 -23.69 34.60 -10.13
N PRO A 106 -24.17 35.55 -10.96
CA PRO A 106 -24.17 36.96 -10.59
C PRO A 106 -25.16 37.23 -9.44
N GLU A 107 -24.71 37.97 -8.43
CA GLU A 107 -25.55 38.77 -7.54
C GLU A 107 -26.32 39.80 -8.39
N ASN A 108 -27.39 39.37 -9.07
CA ASN A 108 -28.40 40.24 -9.68
C ASN A 108 -29.68 39.43 -9.86
N ALA A 109 -30.27 39.00 -8.74
CA ALA A 109 -31.60 38.42 -8.69
C ALA A 109 -32.28 38.72 -7.35
N ALA A 110 -32.39 40.01 -7.01
CA ALA A 110 -33.38 40.49 -6.05
C ALA A 110 -33.72 41.95 -6.43
N ASN A 111 -35.00 42.15 -6.77
CA ASN A 111 -35.63 43.44 -7.09
C ASN A 111 -35.50 44.46 -5.95
#